data_AF-A0A5C8BFD7-F1
#
_entry.id   AF-A0A5C8BFD7-F1
#
_cell.length_a   1.000
_cell.length_b   1.000
_cell.length_c   1.000
_cell.angle_alpha   90.00
_cell.angle_beta   90.00
_cell.angle_gamma   90.00
#
_symmetry.space_group_name_H-M   'P 1'
#
loop_
_entity.id
_entity.type
_entity.pdbx_description
1 polymer ?
#
loop_
_entity_poly.entity_id
_entity_poly.type
_entity_poly.pdbx_seq_one_letter_code
_entity_poly.pdbx_strand_id
1 'polypeptide(L)'
;MRYINTKLLQCYSDKIQSYMHSLVLVCFALCLAACSGGSSSNSSVSIKSGTLVIKPLMVKKVESGNTTTAIVSLLNSQGIESSNPITVSVWSNESAIMSVTPHDCGLYTSTNSCSITLTGKSVGVATFSIKAIGYPESSSESLVIIPSAATVSMSSTLPYSTTHAGIQTPIMILFSRAIDPNTVTNNSFYIESTGGKVAGNVTVGSNNESATFTPISQMSYGLTYTVHATSNITDSSSNPIAPFTTDNTFTTQAESYLIFLATNTQNGSMGGIASADNVCNSDIDCSSGWNCKAMLVDDAGTRIAAPTPINWVLAPYTAYQNIDSAIFGNYQLVGITGITSNSGTPLNSSVFGFNLQNRINAKGFTTWTGMNANWTTNTGTTCSNWASSSGSGIVGASGSINYEAISSASDLCSNTNFLYCVQQP
;
A
#
# COMPACT_ATOMS: atom_id res chain seq x y z
N MET A 1 30.95 -2.70 46.49
CA MET A 1 32.16 -3.36 45.95
C MET A 1 32.13 -3.15 44.43
N ARG A 2 33.20 -2.54 43.86
CA ARG A 2 33.45 -2.18 42.43
C ARG A 2 32.54 -1.06 41.87
N TYR A 3 32.96 0.20 41.75
CA TYR A 3 33.99 0.84 40.87
C TYR A 3 33.88 0.47 39.39
N ILE A 4 33.45 1.43 38.55
CA ILE A 4 34.04 1.85 37.26
C ILE A 4 33.54 3.26 36.91
N ASN A 5 34.47 4.06 36.36
CA ASN A 5 34.50 5.50 36.11
C ASN A 5 33.42 6.06 35.17
N THR A 6 32.75 7.13 35.62
CA THR A 6 32.08 8.13 34.77
C THR A 6 32.67 9.52 35.03
N LYS A 7 33.77 9.82 34.35
CA LYS A 7 34.28 11.20 34.13
C LYS A 7 34.81 11.29 32.70
N LEU A 8 33.88 11.30 31.76
CA LEU A 8 34.09 11.58 30.34
C LEU A 8 32.75 12.06 29.81
N LEU A 9 32.40 13.33 30.10
CA LEU A 9 31.37 14.17 29.44
C LEU A 9 31.01 15.37 30.33
N GLN A 10 32.01 16.16 30.76
CA GLN A 10 31.77 17.54 31.20
C GLN A 10 33.10 18.33 31.17
N CYS A 11 33.76 18.36 30.02
CA CYS A 11 34.82 19.34 29.72
C CYS A 11 35.14 19.30 28.22
N TYR A 12 34.21 19.78 27.39
CA TYR A 12 34.51 20.18 26.01
C TYR A 12 33.60 21.34 25.59
N SER A 13 33.48 22.30 26.49
CA SER A 13 33.16 23.70 26.19
C SER A 13 34.18 24.50 27.01
N ASP A 14 34.76 25.53 26.40
CA ASP A 14 35.66 26.51 27.02
C ASP A 14 37.15 26.13 27.08
N LYS A 15 37.71 25.69 25.94
CA LYS A 15 39.18 25.69 25.76
C LYS A 15 39.69 25.86 24.33
N ILE A 16 39.23 26.89 23.60
CA ILE A 16 40.01 27.51 22.50
C ILE A 16 39.79 29.03 22.53
N GLN A 17 40.15 29.64 23.65
CA GLN A 17 40.38 31.09 23.72
C GLN A 17 41.48 31.27 24.78
N SER A 18 42.55 31.96 24.41
CA SER A 18 43.79 32.15 25.20
C SER A 18 44.88 31.07 25.04
N TYR A 19 45.42 30.99 23.82
CA TYR A 19 46.84 30.67 23.58
C TYR A 19 47.46 31.78 22.73
N MET A 20 47.49 32.98 23.29
CA MET A 20 48.26 34.12 22.77
C MET A 20 48.66 34.94 23.99
N HIS A 21 49.82 34.64 24.58
CA HIS A 21 50.77 35.58 25.20
C HIS A 21 51.81 34.80 26.04
N SER A 22 53.05 35.28 25.98
CA SER A 22 54.26 34.77 26.68
C SER A 22 55.02 33.63 26.02
N LEU A 23 55.70 33.95 24.92
CA LEU A 23 57.09 33.54 24.78
C LEU A 23 57.91 34.72 24.21
N VAL A 24 58.39 35.55 25.12
CA VAL A 24 59.44 36.55 24.88
C VAL A 24 60.69 36.02 25.56
N LEU A 25 61.73 35.69 24.79
CA LEU A 25 63.15 35.87 25.12
C LEU A 25 63.99 35.16 24.06
N VAL A 26 64.48 35.93 23.09
CA VAL A 26 65.88 35.97 22.63
C VAL A 26 65.98 36.97 21.48
N CYS A 27 66.98 37.86 21.58
CA CYS A 27 67.49 38.79 20.57
C CYS A 27 66.69 40.07 20.29
N PHE A 28 66.82 41.03 21.22
CA PHE A 28 66.89 42.45 20.88
C PHE A 28 68.35 42.90 21.00
N ALA A 29 68.98 43.27 19.89
CA ALA A 29 69.98 44.34 19.76
C ALA A 29 70.79 44.14 18.47
N LEU A 30 70.47 44.91 17.42
CA LEU A 30 71.45 45.69 16.66
C LEU A 30 70.77 46.43 15.49
N CYS A 31 71.09 47.73 15.43
CA CYS A 31 71.03 48.63 14.27
C CYS A 31 69.66 49.20 13.84
N LEU A 32 69.39 50.40 14.35
CA LEU A 32 68.81 51.51 13.60
C LEU A 32 69.79 52.00 12.51
N ALA A 33 69.21 52.55 11.44
CA ALA A 33 69.81 53.35 10.35
C ALA A 33 70.39 52.59 9.15
N ALA A 34 69.63 52.53 8.05
CA ALA A 34 69.88 53.34 6.85
C ALA A 34 68.93 52.91 5.71
N CYS A 35 68.21 53.88 5.14
CA CYS A 35 67.53 53.74 3.85
C CYS A 35 68.52 53.28 2.77
N SER A 36 68.17 52.25 2.00
CA SER A 36 68.32 52.24 0.54
C SER A 36 67.92 50.89 -0.07
N GLY A 37 67.04 50.95 -1.07
CA GLY A 37 67.06 50.01 -2.19
C GLY A 37 66.49 48.61 -1.97
N GLY A 38 65.23 48.50 -1.53
CA GLY A 38 64.45 47.27 -1.67
C GLY A 38 63.24 47.55 -2.55
N SER A 39 63.42 47.49 -3.85
CA SER A 39 62.36 47.60 -4.85
C SER A 39 61.22 46.65 -4.48
N SER A 40 60.08 47.21 -4.04
CA SER A 40 58.81 46.51 -4.14
C SER A 40 58.60 46.26 -5.63
N SER A 41 58.91 45.04 -6.06
CA SER A 41 58.31 44.51 -7.26
C SER A 41 56.82 44.42 -6.94
N ASN A 42 56.09 45.51 -7.25
CA ASN A 42 54.69 45.41 -7.64
C ASN A 42 54.69 44.47 -8.84
N SER A 43 54.70 43.17 -8.57
CA SER A 43 54.15 42.19 -9.46
C SER A 43 52.67 42.55 -9.51
N SER A 44 52.32 43.40 -10.48
CA SER A 44 50.93 43.57 -10.87
C SER A 44 50.45 42.17 -11.25
N VAL A 45 49.78 41.51 -10.32
CA VAL A 45 49.11 40.24 -10.60
C VAL A 45 48.15 40.56 -11.73
N SER A 46 48.45 40.06 -12.93
CA SER A 46 47.63 40.34 -14.11
C SER A 46 46.27 39.69 -13.86
N ILE A 47 45.24 40.49 -13.64
CA ILE A 47 43.88 39.99 -13.45
C ILE A 47 43.41 39.39 -14.78
N LYS A 48 43.11 38.10 -14.77
CA LYS A 48 42.41 37.42 -15.87
C LYS A 48 40.98 37.18 -15.42
N SER A 49 40.05 37.81 -16.11
CA SER A 49 38.61 37.68 -15.87
C SER A 49 38.15 36.21 -15.96
N GLY A 50 38.69 35.45 -16.93
CA GLY A 50 38.27 34.07 -17.15
C GLY A 50 36.97 33.98 -17.96
N THR A 51 36.25 32.87 -17.83
CA THR A 51 34.99 32.60 -18.56
C THR A 51 33.92 32.13 -17.59
N LEU A 52 32.80 32.84 -17.56
CA LEU A 52 31.63 32.46 -16.78
C LEU A 52 30.82 31.40 -17.54
N VAL A 53 30.54 30.26 -16.90
CA VAL A 53 29.82 29.13 -17.52
C VAL A 53 28.80 28.52 -16.57
N ILE A 54 27.71 28.02 -17.13
CA ILE A 54 26.77 27.12 -16.46
C ILE A 54 27.25 25.69 -16.75
N LYS A 55 27.46 24.88 -15.72
CA LYS A 55 27.75 23.45 -15.88
C LYS A 55 26.48 22.72 -16.37
N PRO A 56 26.61 21.68 -17.20
CA PRO A 56 25.46 20.86 -17.60
C PRO A 56 24.66 20.40 -16.39
N LEU A 57 23.33 20.40 -16.51
CA LEU A 57 22.44 19.94 -15.46
C LEU A 57 22.60 18.43 -15.30
N MET A 58 22.96 18.01 -14.09
CA MET A 58 22.98 16.58 -13.75
C MET A 58 21.56 15.98 -13.76
N VAL A 59 20.56 16.80 -13.43
CA VAL A 59 19.15 16.42 -13.43
C VAL A 59 18.40 17.34 -14.38
N LYS A 60 17.78 16.74 -15.40
CA LYS A 60 17.01 17.48 -16.43
C LYS A 60 15.50 17.43 -16.22
N LYS A 61 15.04 16.65 -15.24
CA LYS A 61 13.63 16.43 -14.91
C LYS A 61 13.46 16.44 -13.39
N VAL A 62 12.56 17.26 -12.86
CA VAL A 62 12.30 17.41 -11.42
C VAL A 62 10.80 17.38 -11.16
N GLU A 63 10.37 16.74 -10.09
CA GLU A 63 8.97 16.78 -9.66
C GLU A 63 8.61 18.14 -9.06
N SER A 64 7.38 18.59 -9.30
CA SER A 64 6.85 19.78 -8.66
C SER A 64 6.91 19.64 -7.13
N GLY A 65 7.43 20.67 -6.45
CA GLY A 65 7.72 20.66 -5.02
C GLY A 65 9.13 20.21 -4.66
N ASN A 66 9.85 19.53 -5.58
CA ASN A 66 11.21 19.07 -5.36
C ASN A 66 12.25 20.08 -5.89
N THR A 67 13.51 19.85 -5.50
CA THR A 67 14.64 20.69 -5.86
C THR A 67 15.73 19.91 -6.58
N THR A 68 16.54 20.62 -7.34
CA THR A 68 17.81 20.13 -7.89
C THR A 68 18.89 21.19 -7.77
N THR A 69 20.13 20.83 -8.04
CA THR A 69 21.28 21.72 -7.98
C THR A 69 21.87 21.95 -9.36
N ALA A 70 22.13 23.22 -9.69
CA ALA A 70 22.95 23.65 -10.81
C ALA A 70 24.24 24.29 -10.31
N ILE A 71 25.30 24.24 -11.12
CA ILE A 71 26.60 24.82 -10.76
C ILE A 71 26.95 25.90 -11.79
N VAL A 72 27.27 27.08 -11.30
CA VAL A 72 27.87 28.16 -12.09
C VAL A 72 29.34 28.24 -11.74
N SER A 73 30.20 28.39 -12.74
CA SER A 73 31.65 28.39 -12.54
C SER A 73 32.32 29.50 -13.34
N LEU A 74 33.39 30.02 -12.76
CA LEU A 74 34.32 30.94 -13.38
C LEU A 74 35.60 30.17 -13.74
N LEU A 75 35.77 29.84 -15.01
CA LEU A 75 36.90 29.06 -15.48
C LEU A 75 38.06 29.97 -15.89
N ASN A 76 39.30 29.50 -15.69
CA ASN A 76 40.52 30.18 -16.16
C ASN A 76 40.68 31.64 -15.66
N SER A 77 40.11 31.98 -14.51
CA SER A 77 40.34 33.28 -13.87
C SER A 77 41.65 33.28 -13.08
N GLN A 78 42.28 34.45 -12.96
CA GLN A 78 43.46 34.65 -12.11
C GLN A 78 43.39 36.02 -11.45
N GLY A 79 43.80 36.11 -10.19
CA GLY A 79 43.94 37.38 -9.47
C GLY A 79 42.62 38.05 -9.04
N ILE A 80 41.50 37.32 -9.03
CA ILE A 80 40.23 37.82 -8.48
C ILE A 80 40.17 37.45 -7.00
N GLU A 81 40.15 38.46 -6.14
CA GLU A 81 40.18 38.31 -4.68
C GLU A 81 38.77 38.25 -4.08
N SER A 82 38.64 37.63 -2.91
CA SER A 82 37.37 37.53 -2.19
C SER A 82 36.84 38.87 -1.66
N SER A 83 37.70 39.89 -1.57
CA SER A 83 37.36 41.27 -1.18
C SER A 83 36.58 42.01 -2.27
N ASN A 84 36.70 41.57 -3.52
CA ASN A 84 36.01 42.13 -4.68
C ASN A 84 35.60 41.01 -5.66
N PRO A 85 34.64 40.16 -5.26
CA PRO A 85 34.22 39.03 -6.08
C PRO A 85 33.39 39.50 -7.29
N ILE A 86 33.34 38.67 -8.33
CA ILE A 86 32.37 38.85 -9.41
C ILE A 86 31.00 38.45 -8.89
N THR A 87 30.11 39.41 -8.74
CA THR A 87 28.70 39.16 -8.43
C THR A 87 27.97 38.69 -9.69
N VAL A 88 27.51 37.45 -9.67
CA VAL A 88 26.71 36.84 -10.72
C VAL A 88 25.25 36.87 -10.29
N SER A 89 24.39 37.57 -11.01
CA SER A 89 22.94 37.53 -10.81
C SER A 89 22.35 36.32 -11.53
N VAL A 90 21.36 35.68 -10.89
CA VAL A 90 20.71 34.44 -11.35
C VAL A 90 19.20 34.60 -11.25
N TRP A 91 18.49 34.29 -12.34
CA TRP A 91 17.03 34.29 -12.36
C TRP A 91 16.47 33.20 -13.27
N SER A 92 15.24 32.77 -12.98
CA SER A 92 14.47 31.89 -13.86
C SER A 92 13.77 32.71 -14.96
N ASN A 93 13.64 32.16 -16.16
CA ASN A 93 12.81 32.75 -17.21
C ASN A 93 11.31 32.68 -16.87
N GLU A 94 10.90 31.65 -16.12
CA GLU A 94 9.52 31.38 -15.74
C GLU A 94 9.44 31.08 -14.24
N SER A 95 9.33 32.14 -13.43
CA SER A 95 9.37 32.06 -11.96
C SER A 95 8.16 31.36 -11.32
N ALA A 96 7.08 31.17 -12.09
CA ALA A 96 5.91 30.38 -11.74
C ALA A 96 6.14 28.86 -11.91
N ILE A 97 7.03 28.47 -12.81
CA ILE A 97 7.41 27.07 -13.10
C ILE A 97 8.60 26.66 -12.23
N MET A 98 9.63 27.50 -12.16
CA MET A 98 10.87 27.21 -11.43
C MET A 98 11.39 28.45 -10.72
N SER A 99 11.75 28.35 -9.44
CA SER A 99 12.52 29.38 -8.73
C SER A 99 13.98 28.98 -8.56
N VAL A 100 14.84 29.99 -8.40
CA VAL A 100 16.28 29.81 -8.18
C VAL A 100 16.66 30.40 -6.82
N THR A 101 17.60 29.78 -6.11
CA THR A 101 18.14 30.30 -4.85
C THR A 101 19.58 29.83 -4.65
N PRO A 102 20.55 30.70 -4.32
CA PRO A 102 20.41 32.15 -4.17
C PRO A 102 20.22 32.86 -5.53
N HIS A 103 19.70 34.11 -5.49
CA HIS A 103 19.51 34.96 -6.68
C HIS A 103 20.78 35.67 -7.15
N ASP A 104 21.83 35.61 -6.34
CA ASP A 104 23.16 36.04 -6.68
C ASP A 104 24.22 35.16 -6.01
N CYS A 105 25.42 35.14 -6.58
CA CYS A 105 26.57 34.52 -5.94
C CYS A 105 27.86 35.25 -6.30
N GLY A 106 28.78 35.35 -5.35
CA GLY A 106 30.11 35.93 -5.56
C GLY A 106 31.13 34.86 -5.97
N LEU A 107 31.81 35.06 -7.11
CA LEU A 107 32.87 34.18 -7.60
C LEU A 107 34.23 34.90 -7.57
N TYR A 108 35.25 34.19 -7.10
CA TYR A 108 36.64 34.67 -7.08
C TYR A 108 37.60 33.50 -7.32
N THR A 109 38.90 33.76 -7.52
CA THR A 109 39.82 32.75 -8.08
C THR A 109 39.96 31.50 -7.19
N SER A 110 39.96 31.64 -5.87
CA SER A 110 40.04 30.50 -4.94
C SER A 110 38.70 29.79 -4.67
N THR A 111 37.57 30.46 -4.91
CA THR A 111 36.21 29.88 -4.83
C THR A 111 35.46 30.23 -6.10
N ASN A 112 35.81 29.51 -7.17
CA ASN A 112 35.42 29.86 -8.52
C ASN A 112 34.11 29.20 -8.99
N SER A 113 33.32 28.66 -8.07
CA SER A 113 32.01 28.07 -8.40
C SER A 113 30.99 28.33 -7.32
N CYS A 114 29.73 28.46 -7.71
CA CYS A 114 28.60 28.55 -6.80
C CYS A 114 27.52 27.54 -7.16
N SER A 115 26.91 26.98 -6.12
CA SER A 115 25.80 26.04 -6.21
C SER A 115 24.49 26.81 -6.13
N ILE A 116 23.59 26.55 -7.08
CA ILE A 116 22.27 27.17 -7.17
C ILE A 116 21.23 26.07 -7.03
N THR A 117 20.32 26.24 -6.08
CA THR A 117 19.14 25.39 -5.93
C THR A 117 18.05 25.86 -6.89
N LEU A 118 17.58 24.95 -7.74
CA LEU A 118 16.44 25.13 -8.61
C LEU A 118 15.24 24.39 -7.98
N THR A 119 14.15 25.08 -7.70
CA THR A 119 12.92 24.50 -7.11
C THR A 119 11.81 24.48 -8.14
N GLY A 120 11.27 23.30 -8.44
CA GLY A 120 10.09 23.16 -9.30
C GLY A 120 8.84 23.59 -8.55
N LYS A 121 8.08 24.53 -9.11
CA LYS A 121 6.85 25.07 -8.53
C LYS A 121 5.59 24.57 -9.22
N SER A 122 5.62 24.51 -10.56
CA SER A 122 4.49 24.11 -11.39
C SER A 122 4.99 23.30 -12.57
N VAL A 123 4.14 22.41 -13.10
CA VAL A 123 4.46 21.60 -14.28
C VAL A 123 4.76 22.50 -15.47
N GLY A 124 5.84 22.21 -16.17
CA GLY A 124 6.27 23.00 -17.34
C GLY A 124 7.75 22.84 -17.63
N VAL A 125 8.28 23.72 -18.47
CA VAL A 125 9.70 23.75 -18.83
C VAL A 125 10.23 25.14 -18.54
N ALA A 126 11.37 25.22 -17.86
CA ALA A 126 12.03 26.47 -17.53
C ALA A 126 13.55 26.38 -17.74
N THR A 127 14.18 27.53 -17.88
CA THR A 127 15.63 27.72 -17.89
C THR A 127 15.97 28.81 -16.89
N PHE A 128 17.14 28.74 -16.26
CA PHE A 128 17.71 29.89 -15.56
C PHE A 128 18.80 30.56 -16.41
N SER A 129 18.93 31.88 -16.23
CA SER A 129 19.97 32.70 -16.85
C SER A 129 20.90 33.27 -15.78
N ILE A 130 22.14 33.55 -16.21
CA ILE A 130 23.16 34.22 -15.40
C ILE A 130 23.71 35.44 -16.12
N LYS A 131 24.04 36.48 -15.34
CA LYS A 131 24.69 37.69 -15.86
C LYS A 131 25.61 38.30 -14.82
N ALA A 132 26.76 38.79 -15.29
CA ALA A 132 27.71 39.55 -14.51
C ALA A 132 28.27 40.69 -15.36
N ILE A 133 28.75 41.76 -14.72
CA ILE A 133 29.33 42.92 -15.42
C ILE A 133 30.57 42.47 -16.21
N GLY A 134 30.62 42.77 -17.49
CA GLY A 134 31.74 42.41 -18.37
C GLY A 134 31.72 40.96 -18.89
N TYR A 135 30.66 40.21 -18.60
CA TYR A 135 30.45 38.86 -19.13
C TYR A 135 29.18 38.80 -19.99
N PRO A 136 29.18 38.01 -21.08
CA PRO A 136 27.96 37.76 -21.83
C PRO A 136 26.93 37.04 -20.95
N GLU A 137 25.66 37.31 -21.20
CA GLU A 137 24.56 36.57 -20.59
C GLU A 137 24.54 35.13 -21.13
N SER A 138 24.26 34.16 -20.26
CA SER A 138 24.16 32.75 -20.62
C SER A 138 22.93 32.14 -19.99
N SER A 139 22.25 31.27 -20.72
CA SER A 139 21.13 30.47 -20.23
C SER A 139 21.52 29.01 -20.09
N SER A 140 20.92 28.35 -19.10
CA SER A 140 21.02 26.91 -18.91
C SER A 140 20.27 26.14 -20.01
N GLU A 141 20.55 24.84 -20.10
CA GLU A 141 19.64 23.92 -20.79
C GLU A 141 18.28 23.85 -20.07
N SER A 142 17.26 23.38 -20.78
CA SER A 142 15.90 23.27 -20.24
C SER A 142 15.82 22.27 -19.08
N LEU A 143 15.21 22.71 -17.98
CA LEU A 143 14.75 21.87 -16.89
C LEU A 143 13.25 21.61 -17.05
N VAL A 144 12.86 20.34 -17.07
CA VAL A 144 11.45 19.94 -17.14
C VAL A 144 10.92 19.71 -15.72
N ILE A 145 9.89 20.45 -15.32
CA ILE A 145 9.16 20.21 -14.08
C ILE A 145 7.93 19.34 -14.40
N ILE A 146 7.87 18.17 -13.79
CA ILE A 146 6.75 17.23 -13.94
C ILE A 146 5.83 17.24 -12.72
N PRO A 147 4.61 16.69 -12.84
CA PRO A 147 3.77 16.48 -11.67
C PRO A 147 4.51 15.69 -10.59
N SER A 148 4.18 15.89 -9.32
CA SER A 148 4.62 14.98 -8.24
C SER A 148 4.22 13.55 -8.58
N ALA A 149 4.97 12.54 -8.14
CA ALA A 149 4.64 11.13 -8.41
C ALA A 149 3.22 10.75 -7.96
N ALA A 150 2.53 9.94 -8.77
CA ALA A 150 1.24 9.38 -8.37
C ALA A 150 1.46 8.37 -7.23
N THR A 151 0.75 8.53 -6.12
CA THR A 151 0.79 7.59 -4.99
C THR A 151 -0.09 6.37 -5.24
N VAL A 152 0.25 5.26 -4.58
CA VAL A 152 -0.52 4.02 -4.58
C VAL A 152 -1.02 3.69 -3.17
N SER A 153 -2.23 3.13 -3.06
CA SER A 153 -2.78 2.60 -1.82
C SER A 153 -3.52 1.27 -2.07
N MET A 154 -3.67 0.47 -1.02
CA MET A 154 -4.52 -0.72 -1.06
C MET A 154 -6.00 -0.31 -1.01
N SER A 155 -6.85 -1.02 -1.76
CA SER A 155 -8.29 -0.85 -1.65
C SER A 155 -8.80 -1.32 -0.29
N SER A 156 -9.80 -0.63 0.26
CA SER A 156 -10.48 -1.03 1.49
C SER A 156 -11.48 -2.18 1.31
N THR A 157 -11.77 -2.57 0.06
CA THR A 157 -12.73 -3.62 -0.27
C THR A 157 -12.08 -4.91 -0.76
N LEU A 158 -10.83 -4.84 -1.24
CA LEU A 158 -10.10 -5.96 -1.82
C LEU A 158 -8.60 -5.89 -1.42
N PRO A 159 -8.11 -6.81 -0.58
CA PRO A 159 -8.84 -7.98 -0.07
C PRO A 159 -9.95 -7.57 0.91
N TYR A 160 -10.98 -8.40 1.03
CA TYR A 160 -12.13 -8.11 1.91
C TYR A 160 -11.74 -8.05 3.40
N SER A 161 -10.70 -8.78 3.78
CA SER A 161 -10.05 -8.71 5.08
C SER A 161 -8.54 -8.75 4.87
N THR A 162 -7.79 -8.00 5.67
CA THR A 162 -6.32 -8.01 5.63
C THR A 162 -5.69 -8.97 6.63
N THR A 163 -6.47 -9.55 7.57
CA THR A 163 -5.95 -10.49 8.58
C THR A 163 -6.36 -11.93 8.32
N HIS A 164 -7.53 -12.13 7.70
CA HIS A 164 -8.14 -13.43 7.44
C HIS A 164 -8.64 -13.53 5.99
N ALA A 165 -7.84 -13.02 5.07
CA ALA A 165 -8.20 -12.93 3.67
C ALA A 165 -8.49 -14.32 3.09
N GLY A 166 -9.52 -14.44 2.26
CA GLY A 166 -9.79 -15.69 1.54
C GLY A 166 -8.59 -16.10 0.68
N ILE A 167 -8.29 -17.40 0.61
CA ILE A 167 -7.12 -17.92 -0.14
C ILE A 167 -7.17 -17.64 -1.65
N GLN A 168 -8.29 -17.15 -2.17
CA GLN A 168 -8.35 -16.69 -3.55
C GLN A 168 -8.95 -15.28 -3.70
N THR A 169 -8.79 -14.46 -2.66
CA THR A 169 -9.20 -13.07 -2.74
C THR A 169 -8.45 -12.36 -3.86
N PRO A 170 -9.12 -11.55 -4.69
CA PRO A 170 -8.47 -10.55 -5.52
C PRO A 170 -7.93 -9.40 -4.67
N ILE A 171 -6.90 -8.73 -5.18
CA ILE A 171 -6.24 -7.60 -4.55
C ILE A 171 -6.39 -6.40 -5.46
N MET A 172 -6.92 -5.30 -4.94
CA MET A 172 -7.04 -4.06 -5.70
C MET A 172 -6.16 -2.98 -5.10
N ILE A 173 -5.44 -2.28 -5.96
CA ILE A 173 -4.69 -1.08 -5.62
C ILE A 173 -5.36 0.14 -6.28
N LEU A 174 -5.27 1.28 -5.61
CA LEU A 174 -5.79 2.57 -6.06
C LEU A 174 -4.61 3.50 -6.33
N PHE A 175 -4.71 4.27 -7.40
CA PHE A 175 -3.76 5.33 -7.74
C PHE A 175 -4.39 6.69 -7.47
N SER A 176 -3.61 7.67 -7.01
CA SER A 176 -4.13 9.04 -6.78
C SER A 176 -4.42 9.83 -8.06
N ARG A 177 -4.10 9.26 -9.23
CA ARG A 177 -4.45 9.76 -10.57
C ARG A 177 -4.35 8.64 -11.59
N ALA A 178 -4.90 8.87 -12.77
CA ALA A 178 -4.83 7.93 -13.89
C ALA A 178 -3.39 7.55 -14.28
N ILE A 179 -3.14 6.26 -14.49
CA ILE A 179 -1.87 5.71 -14.99
C ILE A 179 -1.97 5.26 -16.46
N ASP A 180 -0.83 4.91 -17.08
CA ASP A 180 -0.82 4.22 -18.37
C ASP A 180 -1.07 2.71 -18.14
N PRO A 181 -2.22 2.17 -18.59
CA PRO A 181 -2.59 0.78 -18.35
C PRO A 181 -1.58 -0.22 -18.92
N ASN A 182 -0.82 0.13 -19.97
CA ASN A 182 0.18 -0.76 -20.57
C ASN A 182 1.40 -0.99 -19.68
N THR A 183 1.60 -0.12 -18.68
CA THR A 183 2.70 -0.25 -17.72
C THR A 183 2.34 -1.10 -16.51
N VAL A 184 1.06 -1.44 -16.32
CA VAL A 184 0.60 -2.29 -15.23
C VAL A 184 0.57 -3.74 -15.70
N THR A 185 1.59 -4.50 -15.31
CA THR A 185 1.81 -5.89 -15.73
C THR A 185 2.16 -6.74 -14.51
N ASN A 186 2.22 -8.06 -14.65
CA ASN A 186 2.68 -8.97 -13.59
C ASN A 186 4.14 -8.73 -13.13
N ASN A 187 4.91 -7.89 -13.82
CA ASN A 187 6.26 -7.49 -13.39
C ASN A 187 6.26 -6.20 -12.56
N SER A 188 5.24 -5.35 -12.74
CA SER A 188 5.17 -4.03 -12.11
C SER A 188 4.11 -3.93 -11.02
N PHE A 189 3.07 -4.77 -11.09
CA PHE A 189 2.08 -5.04 -10.05
C PHE A 189 2.00 -6.55 -9.78
N TYR A 190 2.44 -6.99 -8.60
CA TYR A 190 2.44 -8.41 -8.23
C TYR A 190 2.31 -8.60 -6.72
N ILE A 191 2.07 -9.85 -6.33
CA ILE A 191 1.96 -10.28 -4.94
C ILE A 191 3.00 -11.36 -4.68
N GLU A 192 3.68 -11.30 -3.54
CA GLU A 192 4.65 -12.31 -3.12
C GLU A 192 4.51 -12.65 -1.64
N SER A 193 4.96 -13.85 -1.28
CA SER A 193 5.16 -14.26 0.11
C SER A 193 6.51 -14.97 0.24
N THR A 194 6.78 -15.56 1.40
CA THR A 194 7.94 -16.44 1.61
C THR A 194 7.95 -17.65 0.67
N GLY A 195 6.80 -18.03 0.10
CA GLY A 195 6.68 -19.08 -0.92
C GLY A 195 6.99 -18.63 -2.35
N GLY A 196 7.27 -17.34 -2.56
CA GLY A 196 7.53 -16.74 -3.88
C GLY A 196 6.35 -15.93 -4.42
N LYS A 197 6.44 -15.56 -5.71
CA LYS A 197 5.39 -14.78 -6.39
C LYS A 197 4.15 -15.62 -6.64
N VAL A 198 2.98 -15.03 -6.39
CA VAL A 198 1.68 -15.62 -6.72
C VAL A 198 1.43 -15.44 -8.22
N ALA A 199 0.98 -16.50 -8.88
CA ALA A 199 0.54 -16.40 -10.27
C ALA A 199 -0.86 -15.76 -10.34
N GLY A 200 -1.04 -14.79 -11.24
CA GLY A 200 -2.32 -14.09 -11.40
C GLY A 200 -2.42 -13.28 -12.67
N ASN A 201 -3.60 -12.71 -12.87
CA ASN A 201 -3.89 -11.78 -13.95
C ASN A 201 -4.07 -10.37 -13.37
N VAL A 202 -3.59 -9.36 -14.10
CA VAL A 202 -3.77 -7.96 -13.75
C VAL A 202 -4.72 -7.30 -14.73
N THR A 203 -5.70 -6.57 -14.19
CA THR A 203 -6.65 -5.77 -14.96
C THR A 203 -6.70 -4.35 -14.43
N VAL A 204 -6.63 -3.35 -15.31
CA VAL A 204 -6.74 -1.94 -14.94
C VAL A 204 -8.19 -1.48 -15.06
N GLY A 205 -8.66 -0.69 -14.10
CA GLY A 205 -10.02 -0.12 -14.10
C GLY A 205 -10.23 0.87 -15.26
N SER A 206 -11.49 1.11 -15.65
CA SER A 206 -11.82 1.90 -16.85
C SER A 206 -11.39 3.38 -16.79
N ASN A 207 -11.21 3.93 -15.58
CA ASN A 207 -10.68 5.29 -15.36
C ASN A 207 -9.15 5.32 -15.21
N ASN A 208 -8.47 4.17 -15.32
CA ASN A 208 -7.03 4.00 -15.09
C ASN A 208 -6.55 4.41 -13.69
N GLU A 209 -7.42 4.49 -12.70
CA GLU A 209 -7.07 4.88 -11.32
C GLU A 209 -7.07 3.69 -10.35
N SER A 210 -7.25 2.49 -10.86
CA SER A 210 -7.15 1.26 -10.08
C SER A 210 -6.58 0.12 -10.91
N ALA A 211 -5.96 -0.84 -10.24
CA ALA A 211 -5.59 -2.12 -10.83
C ALA A 211 -5.97 -3.26 -9.88
N THR A 212 -6.46 -4.36 -10.44
CA THR A 212 -6.83 -5.57 -9.69
C THR A 212 -5.96 -6.72 -10.13
N PHE A 213 -5.32 -7.38 -9.16
CA PHE A 213 -4.64 -8.65 -9.32
C PHE A 213 -5.59 -9.77 -8.88
N THR A 214 -5.87 -10.69 -9.79
CA THR A 214 -6.72 -11.87 -9.53
C THR A 214 -5.83 -13.12 -9.57
N PRO A 215 -5.61 -13.80 -8.43
CA PRO A 215 -4.86 -15.05 -8.40
C PRO A 215 -5.49 -16.10 -9.32
N ILE A 216 -4.69 -16.82 -10.10
CA ILE A 216 -5.18 -17.95 -10.92
C ILE A 216 -5.14 -19.29 -10.18
N SER A 217 -4.39 -19.35 -9.08
CA SER A 217 -4.31 -20.49 -8.17
C SER A 217 -4.54 -20.03 -6.73
N GLN A 218 -5.00 -20.95 -5.90
CA GLN A 218 -5.16 -20.72 -4.47
C GLN A 218 -3.82 -20.32 -3.84
N MET A 219 -3.86 -19.29 -3.01
CA MET A 219 -2.78 -18.90 -2.13
C MET A 219 -2.67 -19.87 -0.95
N SER A 220 -1.46 -20.05 -0.42
CA SER A 220 -1.25 -20.87 0.78
C SER A 220 -1.85 -20.21 2.02
N TYR A 221 -2.43 -21.03 2.88
CA TYR A 221 -3.02 -20.65 4.16
C TYR A 221 -2.01 -20.03 5.14
N GLY A 222 -2.49 -19.10 5.97
CA GLY A 222 -1.75 -18.52 7.10
C GLY A 222 -0.50 -17.72 6.73
N LEU A 223 -0.26 -17.48 5.44
CA LEU A 223 0.87 -16.67 4.99
C LEU A 223 0.49 -15.21 4.89
N THR A 224 1.44 -14.36 5.26
CA THR A 224 1.44 -12.94 4.94
C THR A 224 2.00 -12.74 3.54
N TYR A 225 1.23 -12.04 2.72
CA TYR A 225 1.57 -11.63 1.37
C TYR A 225 1.84 -10.13 1.34
N THR A 226 2.85 -9.75 0.58
CA THR A 226 3.19 -8.36 0.30
C THR A 226 2.76 -8.02 -1.12
N VAL A 227 2.11 -6.87 -1.26
CA VAL A 227 1.64 -6.32 -2.52
C VAL A 227 2.68 -5.31 -3.01
N HIS A 228 3.10 -5.48 -4.25
CA HIS A 228 4.11 -4.65 -4.89
C HIS A 228 3.51 -3.89 -6.05
N ALA A 229 3.62 -2.57 -6.01
CA ALA A 229 3.43 -1.69 -7.16
C ALA A 229 4.72 -0.89 -7.33
N THR A 230 5.43 -1.12 -8.43
CA THR A 230 6.79 -0.60 -8.65
C THR A 230 6.79 0.71 -9.43
N SER A 231 7.91 1.44 -9.42
CA SER A 231 8.12 2.65 -10.23
C SER A 231 8.14 2.40 -11.74
N ASN A 232 8.04 1.14 -12.21
CA ASN A 232 7.83 0.84 -13.62
C ASN A 232 6.40 1.12 -14.08
N ILE A 233 5.45 1.27 -13.15
CA ILE A 233 4.13 1.82 -13.45
C ILE A 233 4.29 3.33 -13.62
N THR A 234 3.84 3.86 -14.74
CA THR A 234 3.92 5.29 -15.05
C THR A 234 2.57 5.86 -15.45
N ASP A 235 2.44 7.18 -15.39
CA ASP A 235 1.37 7.89 -16.09
C ASP A 235 1.60 7.92 -17.62
N SER A 236 0.64 8.51 -18.35
CA SER A 236 0.70 8.68 -19.81
C SER A 236 1.85 9.56 -20.30
N SER A 237 2.53 10.27 -19.40
CA SER A 237 3.70 11.10 -19.67
C SER A 237 5.01 10.44 -19.20
N SER A 238 4.97 9.13 -18.92
CA SER A 238 6.11 8.35 -18.43
C SER A 238 6.68 8.86 -17.10
N ASN A 239 5.86 9.46 -16.24
CA ASN A 239 6.24 9.76 -14.86
C ASN A 239 5.94 8.55 -13.97
N PRO A 240 6.91 8.03 -13.20
CA PRO A 240 6.71 6.87 -12.35
C PRO A 240 5.78 7.16 -11.17
N ILE A 241 5.09 6.13 -10.69
CA ILE A 241 4.40 6.19 -9.40
C ILE A 241 5.40 6.24 -8.24
N ALA A 242 4.94 6.73 -7.09
CA ALA A 242 5.56 6.49 -5.80
C ALA A 242 5.08 5.12 -5.28
N PRO A 243 5.95 4.12 -5.13
CA PRO A 243 5.59 2.80 -4.58
C PRO A 243 5.04 2.86 -3.15
N PHE A 244 4.46 1.75 -2.70
CA PHE A 244 4.04 1.57 -1.31
C PHE A 244 5.20 1.82 -0.33
N THR A 245 4.89 2.49 0.78
CA THR A 245 5.80 2.65 1.92
C THR A 245 5.33 1.87 3.16
N THR A 246 4.02 1.73 3.35
CA THR A 246 3.36 0.96 4.43
C THR A 246 2.04 0.36 3.92
N ASP A 247 1.39 -0.46 4.76
CA ASP A 247 0.02 -0.94 4.59
C ASP A 247 -0.23 -1.72 3.28
N ASN A 248 0.81 -2.40 2.79
CA ASN A 248 0.80 -3.17 1.56
C ASN A 248 0.85 -4.69 1.82
N THR A 249 0.38 -5.14 2.98
CA THR A 249 0.38 -6.57 3.32
C THR A 249 -1.01 -7.06 3.72
N PHE A 250 -1.25 -8.34 3.52
CA PHE A 250 -2.41 -9.04 4.04
C PHE A 250 -2.05 -10.47 4.41
N THR A 251 -2.78 -11.05 5.35
CA THR A 251 -2.64 -12.44 5.77
C THR A 251 -3.87 -13.22 5.35
N THR A 252 -3.64 -14.38 4.75
CA THR A 252 -4.70 -15.31 4.37
C THR A 252 -5.24 -16.07 5.58
N GLN A 253 -6.46 -16.61 5.49
CA GLN A 253 -7.03 -17.52 6.49
C GLN A 253 -6.00 -18.60 6.88
N ALA A 254 -5.87 -18.87 8.18
CA ALA A 254 -4.87 -19.81 8.71
C ALA A 254 -5.13 -21.27 8.30
N GLU A 255 -6.41 -21.59 8.07
CA GLU A 255 -6.91 -22.90 7.65
C GLU A 255 -8.30 -22.72 7.03
N SER A 256 -8.90 -23.80 6.49
CA SER A 256 -10.30 -23.80 6.05
C SER A 256 -11.25 -23.72 7.25
N TYR A 257 -12.22 -22.80 7.21
CA TYR A 257 -13.22 -22.70 8.27
C TYR A 257 -14.23 -23.85 8.20
N LEU A 258 -14.83 -24.19 9.33
CA LEU A 258 -15.82 -25.27 9.38
C LEU A 258 -17.22 -24.81 8.96
N ILE A 259 -17.90 -25.66 8.20
CA ILE A 259 -19.35 -25.67 8.01
C ILE A 259 -19.89 -27.04 8.43
N PHE A 260 -20.86 -27.06 9.32
CA PHE A 260 -21.35 -28.30 9.94
C PHE A 260 -22.82 -28.25 10.29
N LEU A 261 -23.38 -29.38 10.72
CA LEU A 261 -24.73 -29.45 11.25
C LEU A 261 -24.69 -29.29 12.77
N ALA A 262 -25.57 -28.45 13.32
CA ALA A 262 -25.79 -28.45 14.76
C ALA A 262 -26.12 -29.87 15.25
N THR A 263 -25.72 -30.20 16.46
CA THR A 263 -25.95 -31.51 17.09
C THR A 263 -27.45 -31.76 17.32
N ASN A 264 -28.21 -30.70 17.61
CA ASN A 264 -29.64 -30.79 17.92
C ASN A 264 -30.51 -30.07 16.87
N THR A 265 -31.62 -30.70 16.53
CA THR A 265 -32.64 -30.11 15.64
C THR A 265 -33.43 -29.00 16.34
N GLN A 266 -33.85 -28.00 15.58
CA GLN A 266 -34.65 -26.86 16.04
C GLN A 266 -35.97 -26.78 15.27
N ASN A 267 -37.04 -26.37 15.93
CA ASN A 267 -38.27 -25.99 15.21
C ASN A 267 -38.12 -24.58 14.60
N GLY A 268 -39.10 -24.15 13.81
CA GLY A 268 -39.10 -22.83 13.18
C GLY A 268 -39.25 -21.64 14.13
N SER A 269 -39.48 -21.87 15.44
CA SER A 269 -39.74 -20.84 16.45
C SER A 269 -38.53 -20.61 17.38
N MET A 270 -37.33 -20.51 16.80
CA MET A 270 -36.08 -20.35 17.56
C MET A 270 -35.97 -19.03 18.32
N GLY A 271 -36.75 -18.01 17.95
CA GLY A 271 -36.61 -16.65 18.46
C GLY A 271 -35.75 -15.75 17.56
N GLY A 272 -35.66 -16.09 16.28
CA GLY A 272 -34.96 -15.30 15.26
C GLY A 272 -33.49 -15.64 15.07
N ILE A 273 -32.85 -14.86 14.18
CA ILE A 273 -31.47 -15.05 13.72
C ILE A 273 -30.46 -15.09 14.87
N ALA A 274 -30.56 -14.18 15.85
CA ALA A 274 -29.63 -14.13 16.98
C ALA A 274 -29.72 -15.39 17.87
N SER A 275 -30.91 -15.95 18.03
CA SER A 275 -31.09 -17.19 18.79
C SER A 275 -30.53 -18.39 18.02
N ALA A 276 -30.72 -18.44 16.70
CA ALA A 276 -30.10 -19.46 15.85
C ALA A 276 -28.56 -19.41 15.90
N ASP A 277 -27.97 -18.21 15.96
CA ASP A 277 -26.53 -18.06 16.18
C ASP A 277 -26.10 -18.61 17.54
N ASN A 278 -26.86 -18.35 18.61
CA ASN A 278 -26.56 -18.91 19.93
C ASN A 278 -26.60 -20.45 19.95
N VAL A 279 -27.50 -21.08 19.17
CA VAL A 279 -27.52 -22.53 18.99
C VAL A 279 -26.18 -22.98 18.38
N CYS A 280 -25.74 -22.35 17.29
CA CYS A 280 -24.47 -22.71 16.66
C CYS A 280 -23.25 -22.42 17.54
N ASN A 281 -23.26 -21.31 18.26
CA ASN A 281 -22.13 -20.89 19.11
C ASN A 281 -22.00 -21.72 20.39
N SER A 282 -23.06 -22.41 20.79
CA SER A 282 -23.08 -23.34 21.93
C SER A 282 -22.94 -24.81 21.52
N ASP A 283 -22.85 -25.09 20.21
CA ASP A 283 -22.71 -26.44 19.71
C ASP A 283 -21.34 -27.02 20.05
N ILE A 284 -21.27 -28.33 20.30
CA ILE A 284 -20.03 -29.01 20.67
C ILE A 284 -18.98 -28.98 19.56
N ASP A 285 -19.43 -28.93 18.30
CA ASP A 285 -18.54 -28.85 17.14
C ASP A 285 -18.02 -27.40 16.92
N CYS A 286 -18.63 -26.41 17.58
CA CYS A 286 -18.05 -25.07 17.71
C CYS A 286 -17.02 -25.07 18.86
N SER A 287 -15.77 -25.42 18.54
CA SER A 287 -14.69 -25.53 19.53
C SER A 287 -14.53 -24.28 20.39
N SER A 288 -14.09 -24.47 21.64
CA SER A 288 -13.88 -23.36 22.59
C SER A 288 -12.91 -22.31 22.03
N GLY A 289 -13.39 -21.08 21.84
CA GLY A 289 -12.62 -19.96 21.29
C GLY A 289 -12.99 -19.58 19.86
N TRP A 290 -13.86 -20.35 19.19
CA TRP A 290 -14.45 -19.94 17.92
C TRP A 290 -15.78 -19.22 18.12
N ASN A 291 -16.16 -18.45 17.11
CA ASN A 291 -17.50 -17.93 16.98
C ASN A 291 -18.18 -18.67 15.83
N CYS A 292 -19.36 -19.23 16.07
CA CYS A 292 -20.14 -19.89 15.03
C CYS A 292 -21.49 -19.22 14.85
N LYS A 293 -21.93 -19.09 13.59
CA LYS A 293 -23.23 -18.50 13.23
C LYS A 293 -24.06 -19.47 12.41
N ALA A 294 -25.39 -19.34 12.51
CA ALA A 294 -26.32 -20.12 11.71
C ALA A 294 -26.42 -19.59 10.28
N MET A 295 -26.21 -20.46 9.28
CA MET A 295 -26.39 -20.13 7.86
C MET A 295 -27.88 -20.15 7.49
N LEU A 296 -28.55 -19.05 7.81
CA LEU A 296 -30.01 -18.89 7.78
C LEU A 296 -30.34 -17.48 7.27
N VAL A 297 -31.42 -17.26 6.52
CA VAL A 297 -31.88 -15.90 6.12
C VAL A 297 -33.29 -15.63 6.65
N ASP A 298 -33.66 -14.36 6.76
CA ASP A 298 -34.98 -13.92 7.25
C ASP A 298 -35.63 -12.87 6.34
N ASP A 299 -36.97 -12.76 6.40
CA ASP A 299 -37.75 -11.79 5.62
C ASP A 299 -37.54 -10.35 6.09
N ALA A 300 -37.16 -10.16 7.36
CA ALA A 300 -36.86 -8.85 7.92
C ALA A 300 -35.53 -8.27 7.40
N GLY A 301 -34.71 -9.06 6.70
CA GLY A 301 -33.43 -8.62 6.16
C GLY A 301 -32.35 -8.44 7.23
N THR A 302 -32.52 -9.03 8.41
CA THR A 302 -31.50 -9.04 9.47
C THR A 302 -30.26 -9.83 9.03
N ARG A 303 -30.46 -10.87 8.21
CA ARG A 303 -29.41 -11.65 7.56
C ARG A 303 -29.79 -11.95 6.11
N ILE A 304 -28.93 -11.50 5.19
CA ILE A 304 -29.10 -11.66 3.74
C ILE A 304 -27.81 -12.29 3.18
N ALA A 305 -27.93 -13.36 2.40
CA ALA A 305 -26.78 -13.96 1.70
C ALA A 305 -26.50 -13.29 0.35
N ALA A 306 -27.56 -12.98 -0.40
CA ALA A 306 -27.49 -12.41 -1.74
C ALA A 306 -28.70 -11.51 -2.05
N PRO A 307 -28.59 -10.56 -2.99
CA PRO A 307 -27.42 -10.26 -3.82
C PRO A 307 -26.31 -9.52 -3.07
N THR A 308 -26.66 -8.68 -2.10
CA THR A 308 -25.71 -7.95 -1.25
C THR A 308 -25.75 -8.54 0.16
N PRO A 309 -24.65 -9.15 0.63
CA PRO A 309 -24.63 -9.76 1.96
C PRO A 309 -24.86 -8.73 3.08
N ILE A 310 -25.74 -9.05 4.02
CA ILE A 310 -25.95 -8.29 5.27
C ILE A 310 -25.87 -9.29 6.42
N ASN A 311 -24.96 -9.06 7.39
CA ASN A 311 -24.73 -9.97 8.52
C ASN A 311 -24.61 -11.44 8.08
N TRP A 312 -24.04 -11.65 6.90
CA TRP A 312 -23.90 -12.98 6.31
C TRP A 312 -22.78 -13.76 6.98
N VAL A 313 -22.85 -15.08 6.90
CA VAL A 313 -21.98 -15.99 7.67
C VAL A 313 -20.77 -16.50 6.90
N LEU A 314 -20.81 -16.50 5.57
CA LEU A 314 -19.68 -16.91 4.75
C LEU A 314 -18.89 -15.69 4.28
N ALA A 315 -17.58 -15.73 4.41
CA ALA A 315 -16.67 -14.69 4.00
C ALA A 315 -16.34 -14.80 2.49
N PRO A 316 -16.00 -13.68 1.82
CA PRO A 316 -15.59 -13.69 0.41
C PRO A 316 -14.33 -14.50 0.09
N TYR A 317 -14.36 -15.28 -0.99
CA TYR A 317 -13.19 -16.01 -1.51
C TYR A 317 -12.53 -16.97 -0.54
N THR A 318 -13.31 -17.45 0.44
CA THR A 318 -12.86 -18.17 1.62
C THR A 318 -13.17 -19.65 1.49
N ALA A 319 -12.22 -20.50 1.90
CA ALA A 319 -12.37 -21.95 1.90
C ALA A 319 -13.10 -22.44 3.14
N TYR A 320 -14.09 -23.32 2.93
CA TYR A 320 -14.88 -23.97 3.98
C TYR A 320 -14.87 -25.49 3.82
N GLN A 321 -14.70 -26.20 4.93
CA GLN A 321 -14.65 -27.66 4.99
C GLN A 321 -15.72 -28.22 5.93
N ASN A 322 -16.14 -29.46 5.68
CA ASN A 322 -17.14 -30.14 6.50
C ASN A 322 -16.53 -30.78 7.76
N ILE A 323 -17.39 -31.09 8.73
CA ILE A 323 -17.10 -32.00 9.84
C ILE A 323 -17.88 -33.31 9.66
N ASP A 324 -17.72 -33.96 8.51
CA ASP A 324 -18.35 -35.27 8.34
C ASP A 324 -17.67 -36.26 9.30
N SER A 325 -18.44 -36.96 10.12
CA SER A 325 -17.94 -37.93 11.12
C SER A 325 -17.36 -39.20 10.47
N ALA A 326 -16.56 -39.05 9.43
CA ALA A 326 -15.75 -40.11 8.88
C ALA A 326 -14.57 -40.35 9.83
N ILE A 327 -14.50 -41.59 10.30
CA ILE A 327 -13.45 -42.19 11.11
C ILE A 327 -12.08 -41.57 10.77
N PHE A 328 -11.36 -41.08 11.79
CA PHE A 328 -9.98 -40.54 11.75
C PHE A 328 -9.77 -39.03 11.43
N GLY A 329 -10.79 -38.17 11.42
CA GLY A 329 -10.58 -36.70 11.44
C GLY A 329 -10.15 -36.06 10.12
N ASN A 330 -10.55 -36.63 8.98
CA ASN A 330 -10.29 -36.05 7.66
C ASN A 330 -11.47 -35.18 7.19
N TYR A 331 -11.36 -33.86 7.38
CA TYR A 331 -12.30 -32.89 6.83
C TYR A 331 -12.20 -32.79 5.31
N GLN A 332 -13.32 -32.59 4.63
CA GLN A 332 -13.35 -32.43 3.18
C GLN A 332 -13.76 -31.01 2.81
N LEU A 333 -13.06 -30.43 1.84
CA LEU A 333 -13.38 -29.11 1.31
C LEU A 333 -14.79 -29.13 0.69
N VAL A 334 -15.70 -28.35 1.26
CA VAL A 334 -17.07 -28.16 0.72
C VAL A 334 -17.00 -27.24 -0.49
N GLY A 335 -16.24 -26.16 -0.37
CA GLY A 335 -16.01 -25.22 -1.47
C GLY A 335 -15.27 -23.97 -1.04
N ILE A 336 -15.03 -23.11 -2.03
CA ILE A 336 -14.51 -21.76 -1.84
C ILE A 336 -15.59 -20.80 -2.33
N THR A 337 -15.98 -19.83 -1.51
CA THR A 337 -16.97 -18.83 -1.90
C THR A 337 -16.47 -17.95 -3.04
N GLY A 338 -17.37 -17.40 -3.84
CA GLY A 338 -17.01 -16.52 -4.96
C GLY A 338 -16.33 -17.23 -6.14
N ILE A 339 -16.11 -18.55 -6.04
CA ILE A 339 -15.48 -19.37 -7.07
C ILE A 339 -16.33 -20.60 -7.33
N THR A 340 -16.32 -21.05 -8.58
CA THR A 340 -17.04 -22.25 -9.01
C THR A 340 -16.04 -23.35 -9.26
N SER A 341 -16.27 -24.54 -8.69
CA SER A 341 -15.62 -25.76 -9.17
C SER A 341 -16.33 -26.33 -10.39
N ASN A 342 -17.61 -26.02 -10.61
CA ASN A 342 -18.50 -26.75 -11.52
C ASN A 342 -19.50 -25.86 -12.31
N SER A 343 -19.03 -24.81 -12.98
CA SER A 343 -19.73 -24.03 -14.03
C SER A 343 -20.84 -23.04 -13.66
N GLY A 344 -21.35 -22.99 -12.42
CA GLY A 344 -22.36 -21.99 -12.00
C GLY A 344 -21.78 -20.79 -11.25
N THR A 345 -21.69 -19.61 -11.88
CA THR A 345 -21.14 -18.39 -11.25
C THR A 345 -21.93 -18.01 -9.99
N PRO A 346 -21.29 -17.83 -8.83
CA PRO A 346 -21.99 -17.41 -7.63
C PRO A 346 -22.55 -16.00 -7.80
N LEU A 347 -23.66 -15.69 -7.12
CA LEU A 347 -24.27 -14.36 -7.21
C LEU A 347 -23.36 -13.24 -6.67
N ASN A 348 -22.50 -13.57 -5.72
CA ASN A 348 -21.50 -12.66 -5.17
C ASN A 348 -20.30 -13.46 -4.63
N SER A 349 -19.29 -12.75 -4.14
CA SER A 349 -18.05 -13.36 -3.65
C SER A 349 -18.20 -14.16 -2.35
N SER A 350 -19.30 -13.99 -1.61
CA SER A 350 -19.56 -14.56 -0.29
C SER A 350 -20.45 -15.81 -0.29
N VAL A 351 -20.81 -16.34 -1.45
CA VAL A 351 -21.62 -17.57 -1.54
C VAL A 351 -20.92 -18.62 -2.39
N PHE A 352 -21.24 -19.90 -2.19
CA PHE A 352 -20.69 -20.95 -3.05
C PHE A 352 -21.36 -20.95 -4.42
N GLY A 353 -20.58 -21.26 -5.46
CA GLY A 353 -21.14 -21.76 -6.71
C GLY A 353 -21.57 -23.22 -6.55
N PHE A 354 -22.61 -23.63 -7.28
CA PHE A 354 -23.02 -25.03 -7.36
C PHE A 354 -22.51 -25.67 -8.67
N ASN A 355 -22.15 -26.95 -8.69
CA ASN A 355 -22.15 -27.90 -7.57
C ASN A 355 -20.97 -27.67 -6.59
N LEU A 356 -21.23 -27.86 -5.28
CA LEU A 356 -20.23 -27.96 -4.22
C LEU A 356 -19.22 -29.09 -4.53
N GLN A 357 -18.01 -28.98 -3.97
CA GLN A 357 -16.97 -30.00 -4.14
C GLN A 357 -17.27 -31.25 -3.32
N ASN A 358 -17.73 -31.06 -2.09
CA ASN A 358 -18.22 -32.11 -1.22
C ASN A 358 -19.49 -31.64 -0.51
N ARG A 359 -20.31 -32.61 -0.11
CA ARG A 359 -21.52 -32.37 0.69
C ARG A 359 -21.16 -31.82 2.08
N ILE A 360 -22.07 -31.07 2.68
CA ILE A 360 -21.89 -30.53 4.03
C ILE A 360 -21.99 -31.65 5.08
N ASN A 361 -22.82 -32.68 4.84
CA ASN A 361 -22.90 -33.87 5.69
C ASN A 361 -23.32 -35.13 4.91
N ALA A 362 -22.62 -36.26 5.08
CA ALA A 362 -22.88 -37.50 4.37
C ALA A 362 -24.22 -38.14 4.65
N LYS A 363 -24.77 -37.92 5.84
CA LYS A 363 -26.01 -38.59 6.25
C LYS A 363 -27.24 -38.02 5.57
N GLY A 364 -27.14 -36.83 4.95
CA GLY A 364 -28.23 -36.29 4.12
C GLY A 364 -29.43 -35.78 4.93
N PHE A 365 -29.17 -35.08 6.03
CA PHE A 365 -30.22 -34.50 6.86
C PHE A 365 -30.82 -33.22 6.29
N THR A 366 -32.07 -32.94 6.68
CA THR A 366 -32.81 -31.71 6.38
C THR A 366 -32.40 -30.56 7.28
N THR A 367 -32.21 -29.37 6.70
CA THR A 367 -31.68 -28.19 7.41
C THR A 367 -32.45 -26.92 7.11
N TRP A 368 -32.81 -26.11 8.11
CA TRP A 368 -33.41 -24.80 7.86
C TRP A 368 -32.44 -23.86 7.17
N THR A 369 -32.92 -23.14 6.14
CA THR A 369 -32.14 -22.12 5.43
C THR A 369 -32.94 -20.86 5.14
N GLY A 370 -34.20 -20.98 4.73
CA GLY A 370 -35.01 -19.85 4.25
C GLY A 370 -34.62 -19.32 2.86
N MET A 371 -33.74 -20.03 2.14
CA MET A 371 -33.12 -19.53 0.90
C MET A 371 -33.74 -20.14 -0.35
N ASN A 372 -33.77 -19.37 -1.44
CA ASN A 372 -33.93 -19.88 -2.80
C ASN A 372 -32.66 -20.60 -3.28
N ALA A 373 -32.78 -21.38 -4.36
CA ALA A 373 -31.65 -22.06 -5.01
C ALA A 373 -30.49 -21.12 -5.44
N ASN A 374 -30.77 -19.83 -5.59
CA ASN A 374 -29.80 -18.80 -5.92
C ASN A 374 -29.29 -18.00 -4.71
N TRP A 375 -29.42 -18.50 -3.47
CA TRP A 375 -29.00 -17.81 -2.24
C TRP A 375 -29.82 -16.57 -1.82
N THR A 376 -30.82 -16.13 -2.60
CA THR A 376 -31.71 -15.04 -2.15
C THR A 376 -32.71 -15.54 -1.10
N THR A 377 -33.24 -14.65 -0.27
CA THR A 377 -34.30 -15.00 0.69
C THR A 377 -35.58 -15.45 -0.02
N ASN A 378 -36.15 -16.57 0.39
CA ASN A 378 -37.49 -16.99 -0.02
C ASN A 378 -38.53 -16.34 0.90
N THR A 379 -39.04 -15.18 0.48
CA THR A 379 -39.95 -14.37 1.28
C THR A 379 -41.24 -15.12 1.62
N GLY A 380 -41.66 -15.07 2.88
CA GLY A 380 -42.86 -15.74 3.39
C GLY A 380 -42.64 -17.19 3.82
N THR A 381 -41.43 -17.73 3.62
CA THR A 381 -41.08 -19.12 3.99
C THR A 381 -39.85 -19.18 4.89
N THR A 382 -39.84 -18.32 5.91
CA THR A 382 -38.81 -18.21 6.94
C THR A 382 -39.39 -18.38 8.35
N CYS A 383 -40.52 -19.06 8.50
CA CYS A 383 -41.19 -19.25 9.80
C CYS A 383 -41.42 -17.94 10.57
N SER A 384 -41.86 -16.91 9.84
CA SER A 384 -42.02 -15.53 10.34
C SER A 384 -40.74 -15.01 11.01
N ASN A 385 -39.62 -15.01 10.26
CA ASN A 385 -38.28 -14.67 10.77
C ASN A 385 -37.82 -15.58 11.90
N TRP A 386 -38.12 -16.88 11.80
CA TRP A 386 -37.75 -17.93 12.74
C TRP A 386 -38.26 -17.70 14.16
N ALA A 387 -39.43 -17.09 14.26
CA ALA A 387 -40.07 -16.70 15.52
C ALA A 387 -41.46 -17.35 15.71
N SER A 388 -41.87 -18.23 14.80
CA SER A 388 -43.18 -18.88 14.84
C SER A 388 -43.10 -20.36 14.46
N SER A 389 -43.91 -21.19 15.12
CA SER A 389 -44.13 -22.59 14.75
C SER A 389 -45.24 -22.76 13.70
N SER A 390 -45.88 -21.66 13.29
CA SER A 390 -46.91 -21.67 12.24
C SER A 390 -46.33 -21.35 10.87
N GLY A 391 -46.95 -21.89 9.81
CA GLY A 391 -46.51 -21.69 8.44
C GLY A 391 -45.44 -22.68 8.00
N SER A 392 -44.60 -22.28 7.06
CA SER A 392 -43.54 -23.10 6.48
C SER A 392 -42.19 -22.37 6.41
N GLY A 393 -41.12 -23.15 6.44
CA GLY A 393 -39.74 -22.70 6.21
C GLY A 393 -39.11 -23.42 5.02
N ILE A 394 -38.20 -22.78 4.29
CA ILE A 394 -37.37 -23.50 3.31
C ILE A 394 -36.26 -24.28 4.01
N VAL A 395 -36.05 -25.50 3.52
CA VAL A 395 -35.00 -26.41 3.97
C VAL A 395 -34.05 -26.81 2.85
N GLY A 396 -32.79 -26.99 3.20
CA GLY A 396 -31.78 -27.66 2.39
C GLY A 396 -31.62 -29.14 2.76
N ALA A 397 -30.92 -29.88 1.89
CA ALA A 397 -30.55 -31.29 2.06
C ALA A 397 -29.03 -31.41 2.15
N SER A 398 -28.49 -31.63 3.35
CA SER A 398 -27.04 -31.58 3.63
C SER A 398 -26.17 -32.59 2.91
N GLY A 399 -26.77 -33.64 2.34
CA GLY A 399 -26.10 -34.65 1.52
C GLY A 399 -25.99 -34.27 0.04
N SER A 400 -26.70 -33.23 -0.40
CA SER A 400 -26.66 -32.75 -1.78
C SER A 400 -25.44 -31.87 -2.02
N ILE A 401 -24.98 -31.86 -3.26
CA ILE A 401 -23.90 -30.97 -3.74
C ILE A 401 -24.42 -29.92 -4.73
N ASN A 402 -25.64 -30.05 -5.22
CA ASN A 402 -26.30 -29.05 -6.06
C ASN A 402 -26.99 -27.99 -5.17
N TYR A 403 -27.82 -27.13 -5.77
CA TYR A 403 -28.55 -26.08 -5.05
C TYR A 403 -29.49 -26.62 -3.95
N GLU A 404 -29.87 -27.91 -3.99
CA GLU A 404 -30.72 -28.53 -2.98
C GLU A 404 -30.03 -28.57 -1.62
N ALA A 405 -28.69 -28.46 -1.57
CA ALA A 405 -27.94 -28.28 -0.33
C ALA A 405 -28.49 -27.12 0.52
N ILE A 406 -29.04 -26.08 -0.11
CA ILE A 406 -29.64 -24.93 0.57
C ILE A 406 -31.14 -24.78 0.32
N SER A 407 -31.69 -25.36 -0.75
CA SER A 407 -33.08 -25.13 -1.17
C SER A 407 -33.64 -26.37 -1.86
N SER A 408 -34.05 -27.34 -1.05
CA SER A 408 -34.58 -28.64 -1.50
C SER A 408 -36.11 -28.71 -1.47
N ALA A 409 -36.73 -28.17 -0.42
CA ALA A 409 -38.17 -28.24 -0.19
C ALA A 409 -38.62 -27.16 0.82
N SER A 410 -39.92 -27.10 1.09
CA SER A 410 -40.47 -26.43 2.27
C SER A 410 -40.92 -27.45 3.30
N ASP A 411 -40.83 -27.09 4.59
CA ASP A 411 -41.29 -27.91 5.70
C ASP A 411 -42.09 -27.05 6.70
N LEU A 412 -42.93 -27.69 7.51
CA LEU A 412 -43.76 -27.02 8.51
C LEU A 412 -42.90 -26.47 9.64
N CYS A 413 -43.16 -25.24 10.07
CA CYS A 413 -42.40 -24.59 11.15
C CYS A 413 -42.54 -25.28 12.51
N SER A 414 -43.53 -26.15 12.68
CA SER A 414 -43.70 -27.00 13.87
C SER A 414 -42.74 -28.19 13.88
N ASN A 415 -42.23 -28.61 12.72
CA ASN A 415 -41.27 -29.71 12.61
C ASN A 415 -39.88 -29.25 13.04
N THR A 416 -39.03 -30.19 13.43
CA THR A 416 -37.65 -29.93 13.86
C THR A 416 -36.66 -30.34 12.78
N ASN A 417 -35.80 -29.42 12.35
CA ASN A 417 -34.73 -29.67 11.37
C ASN A 417 -33.38 -29.17 11.90
N PHE A 418 -32.29 -29.60 11.29
CA PHE A 418 -30.95 -29.16 11.68
C PHE A 418 -30.68 -27.71 11.25
N LEU A 419 -29.63 -27.12 11.81
CA LEU A 419 -29.06 -25.86 11.33
C LEU A 419 -27.70 -26.12 10.72
N TYR A 420 -27.37 -25.41 9.65
CA TYR A 420 -25.99 -25.25 9.25
C TYR A 420 -25.32 -24.22 10.16
N CYS A 421 -24.22 -24.62 10.79
CA CYS A 421 -23.38 -23.76 11.62
C CYS A 421 -22.05 -23.52 10.91
N VAL A 422 -21.59 -22.27 10.94
CA VAL A 422 -20.42 -21.82 10.20
C VAL A 422 -19.46 -21.10 11.13
N GLN A 423 -18.23 -21.60 11.22
CA GLN A 423 -17.14 -20.93 11.93
C GLN A 423 -16.83 -19.59 11.25
N GLN A 424 -16.70 -18.55 12.06
CA GLN A 424 -16.39 -17.20 11.60
C GLN A 424 -14.87 -16.95 11.57
N PRO A 425 -14.37 -16.12 10.62
CA PRO A 425 -12.98 -15.69 10.56
C PRO A 425 -12.47 -14.95 11.81
#